data_AF-A0A6I9NKU9-F1
#
_entry.id   AF-A0A6I9NKU9-F1
#
_cell.length_a   1.000
_cell.length_b   1.000
_cell.length_c   1.000
_cell.angle_alpha   90.00
_cell.angle_beta   90.00
_cell.angle_gamma   90.00
#
_symmetry.space_group_name_H-M   'P 1'
#
loop_
_entity.id
_entity.type
_entity.pdbx_description
1 polymer ?
#
loop_
_entity_poly.entity_id
_entity_poly.type
_entity_poly.pdbx_seq_one_letter_code
_entity_poly.pdbx_strand_id
1 'polypeptide(L)'
;MEERYAFLTEWYDPTAALLRRYQLFYYPQDNSVEMFDVKNQRIFLRRTKYEDLHQEDLFVGNRVNVFSRQLNLIDYGDQYTANKLGSKKE
;
A
#
# COMPACT_ATOMS: atom_id res chain seq x y z
N MET A 1 -12.99 14.08 -6.20
CA MET A 1 -11.72 13.39 -5.90
C MET A 1 -11.95 11.91 -6.17
N GLU A 2 -11.01 11.26 -6.84
CA GLU A 2 -11.07 9.81 -7.04
C GLU A 2 -10.84 9.11 -5.69
N GLU A 3 -11.63 8.07 -5.39
CA GLU A 3 -11.47 7.30 -4.14
C GLU A 3 -10.11 6.59 -4.16
N ARG A 4 -9.39 6.65 -3.04
CA ARG A 4 -8.05 6.07 -2.90
C ARG A 4 -7.82 5.69 -1.45
N TYR A 5 -7.22 4.53 -1.23
CA TYR A 5 -6.76 4.08 0.07
C TYR A 5 -5.24 4.17 0.14
N ALA A 6 -4.73 4.75 1.23
CA ALA A 6 -3.31 4.92 1.47
C ALA A 6 -2.87 4.08 2.66
N PHE A 7 -1.72 3.41 2.53
CA PHE A 7 -1.11 2.63 3.60
C PHE A 7 0.37 2.93 3.69
N LEU A 8 0.89 3.04 4.92
CA LEU A 8 2.32 2.92 5.15
C LEU A 8 2.68 1.45 5.15
N THR A 9 3.72 1.11 4.40
CA THR A 9 4.15 -0.27 4.21
C THR A 9 5.63 -0.44 4.46
N GLU A 10 6.01 -1.65 4.89
CA GLU A 10 7.39 -2.08 5.02
C GLU A 10 7.69 -3.27 4.12
N TRP A 11 8.83 -3.22 3.44
CA TRP A 11 9.33 -4.28 2.58
C TRP A 11 10.80 -4.54 2.87
N TYR A 12 11.15 -5.78 3.17
CA TYR A 12 12.54 -6.21 3.22
C TYR A 12 13.04 -6.47 1.80
N ASP A 13 13.98 -5.66 1.33
CA ASP A 13 14.67 -5.82 0.05
C ASP A 13 15.81 -6.82 0.23
N PRO A 14 15.67 -8.08 -0.25
CA PRO A 14 16.71 -9.10 -0.04
C PRO A 14 17.99 -8.80 -0.81
N THR A 15 17.91 -8.03 -1.91
CA THR A 15 19.07 -7.68 -2.72
C THR A 15 19.93 -6.63 -2.04
N ALA A 16 19.30 -5.64 -1.40
CA ALA A 16 19.99 -4.59 -0.66
C ALA A 16 20.22 -4.93 0.82
N ALA A 17 19.58 -5.99 1.34
CA ALA A 17 19.49 -6.33 2.76
C ALA A 17 18.97 -5.17 3.62
N LEU A 18 17.98 -4.43 3.12
CA LEU A 18 17.44 -3.22 3.76
C LEU A 18 15.92 -3.28 3.92
N LEU A 19 15.44 -2.80 5.07
CA LEU A 19 14.02 -2.52 5.28
C LEU A 19 13.67 -1.18 4.63
N ARG A 20 12.80 -1.21 3.63
CA ARG A 20 12.31 -0.02 2.91
C ARG A 20 10.89 0.29 3.34
N ARG A 21 10.56 1.58 3.38
CA ARG A 21 9.21 2.07 3.63
C ARG A 21 8.63 2.73 2.40
N TYR A 22 7.42 2.33 2.06
CA TYR A 22 6.67 2.92 0.97
C TYR A 22 5.28 3.33 1.43
N GLN A 23 4.77 4.41 0.86
CA GLN A 23 3.35 4.66 0.88
C GLN A 23 2.73 3.94 -0.31
N LEU A 24 1.87 2.97 -0.04
CA LEU A 24 1.07 2.27 -1.03
C LEU A 24 -0.25 3.00 -1.21
N PHE A 25 -0.60 3.32 -2.44
CA PHE A 25 -1.90 3.83 -2.82
C PHE A 25 -2.64 2.77 -3.62
N TYR A 26 -3.89 2.51 -3.26
CA TYR A 26 -4.80 1.64 -4.00
C TYR A 26 -6.02 2.43 -4.47
N TYR A 27 -6.40 2.24 -5.73
CA TYR A 27 -7.49 2.93 -6.39
C TYR A 27 -8.59 1.90 -6.72
N PRO A 28 -9.67 1.82 -5.92
CA PRO A 28 -10.73 0.83 -6.10
C PRO A 28 -11.51 0.98 -7.42
N GLN A 29 -11.49 2.16 -8.03
CA GLN A 29 -12.25 2.41 -9.26
C GLN A 29 -11.73 1.57 -10.45
N ASP A 30 -10.43 1.31 -10.51
CA ASP A 30 -9.79 0.65 -11.65
C ASP A 30 -8.78 -0.44 -11.26
N ASN A 31 -8.80 -0.85 -9.98
CA ASN A 31 -7.87 -1.81 -9.37
C ASN A 31 -6.41 -1.49 -9.71
N SER A 32 -6.03 -0.22 -9.58
CA SER A 32 -4.65 0.21 -9.78
C SER A 32 -3.95 0.52 -8.46
N VAL A 33 -2.62 0.45 -8.51
CA VAL A 33 -1.73 0.72 -7.38
C VAL A 33 -0.63 1.69 -7.77
N GLU A 34 -0.20 2.51 -6.82
CA GLU A 34 0.97 3.37 -6.91
C GLU A 34 1.81 3.21 -5.62
N MET A 35 3.13 3.32 -5.73
CA MET A 35 4.01 3.31 -4.55
C MET A 35 4.94 4.51 -4.54
N PHE A 36 5.01 5.18 -3.41
CA PHE A 36 5.91 6.31 -3.17
C PHE A 36 6.97 5.94 -2.14
N ASP A 37 8.24 6.20 -2.47
CA ASP A 37 9.37 6.03 -1.55
C ASP A 37 9.39 7.19 -0.55
N VAL A 38 8.98 6.90 0.69
CA VAL A 38 8.86 7.90 1.75
C VAL A 38 10.22 8.49 2.12
N LYS A 39 11.28 7.67 2.11
CA LYS A 39 12.62 8.11 2.51
C LYS A 39 13.24 9.03 1.46
N ASN A 40 13.11 8.65 0.18
CA ASN A 40 13.74 9.38 -0.93
C ASN A 40 12.81 10.40 -1.60
N GLN A 41 11.58 10.54 -1.12
CA GLN A 41 10.58 11.50 -1.61
C GLN A 41 10.38 11.42 -3.13
N ARG A 42 10.24 10.19 -3.67
CA ARG A 42 10.05 9.96 -5.11
C ARG A 42 9.08 8.83 -5.39
N ILE A 43 8.47 8.86 -6.57
CA ILE A 43 7.68 7.74 -7.07
C ILE A 43 8.59 6.52 -7.22
N PHE A 44 8.19 5.41 -6.60
CA PHE A 44 8.85 4.11 -6.71
C PHE A 44 8.19 3.26 -7.80
N LEU A 45 6.86 3.20 -7.78
CA LEU A 45 6.03 2.54 -8.79
C LEU A 45 4.97 3.55 -9.25
N ARG A 46 4.92 3.87 -10.54
CA ARG A 46 3.85 4.70 -11.11
C ARG A 46 2.51 3.96 -11.06
N ARG A 47 1.40 4.70 -10.97
CA ARG A 47 0.04 4.14 -11.02
C ARG A 47 -0.10 3.14 -12.18
N THR A 48 -0.40 1.89 -11.84
CA THR A 48 -0.59 0.80 -12.80
C THR A 48 -1.68 -0.13 -12.31
N LYS A 49 -2.46 -0.71 -13.24
CA LYS A 49 -3.41 -1.76 -12.90
C LYS A 49 -2.70 -2.94 -12.28
N TYR A 50 -3.33 -3.52 -11.27
CA TYR A 50 -2.84 -4.68 -10.54
C TYR A 50 -4.03 -5.45 -9.96
N GLU A 51 -4.48 -6.46 -10.70
CA GLU A 51 -5.74 -7.16 -10.43
C GLU A 51 -5.64 -8.17 -9.27
N ASP A 52 -4.43 -8.57 -8.88
CA ASP A 52 -4.16 -9.55 -7.82
C ASP A 52 -4.26 -8.96 -6.39
N LEU A 53 -4.56 -7.67 -6.26
CA LEU A 53 -4.75 -7.01 -4.96
C LEU A 53 -6.21 -6.63 -4.79
N HIS A 54 -6.84 -7.18 -3.76
CA HIS A 54 -8.24 -6.91 -3.46
C HIS A 54 -8.38 -6.00 -2.24
N GLN A 55 -9.47 -5.22 -2.21
CA GLN A 55 -9.73 -4.29 -1.11
C GLN A 55 -9.88 -5.00 0.25
N GLU A 56 -10.29 -6.27 0.27
CA GLU A 56 -10.38 -7.08 1.49
C GLU A 56 -9.03 -7.39 2.13
N ASP A 57 -7.94 -7.38 1.35
CA ASP A 57 -6.58 -7.55 1.85
C ASP A 57 -6.01 -6.27 2.45
N LEU A 58 -6.67 -5.13 2.27
CA LEU A 58 -6.18 -3.81 2.64
C LEU A 58 -6.56 -3.44 4.08
N PHE A 59 -5.86 -4.03 5.05
CA PHE A 59 -5.97 -3.67 6.46
C PHE A 59 -4.62 -3.71 7.17
N VAL A 60 -4.46 -2.86 8.19
CA VAL A 60 -3.23 -2.81 8.99
C VAL A 60 -2.99 -4.15 9.70
N GLY A 61 -1.76 -4.65 9.57
CA GLY A 61 -1.31 -5.96 10.03
C GLY A 61 -1.34 -7.03 8.94
N ASN A 62 -2.01 -6.81 7.81
CA ASN A 62 -1.96 -7.75 6.70
C ASN A 62 -0.63 -7.63 5.92
N ARG A 63 -0.41 -8.62 5.06
CA ARG A 63 0.72 -8.70 4.15
C ARG A 63 0.20 -8.97 2.75
N VAL A 64 0.57 -8.09 1.83
CA VAL A 64 0.11 -8.12 0.44
C VAL A 64 1.29 -8.23 -0.52
N ASN A 65 1.07 -8.85 -1.67
CA ASN A 65 2.07 -8.91 -2.72
C ASN A 65 1.77 -7.85 -3.78
N VAL A 66 2.79 -7.09 -4.19
CA VAL A 66 2.71 -6.13 -5.30
C VAL A 66 3.96 -6.30 -6.16
N PHE A 67 3.82 -6.80 -7.39
CA PHE A 67 4.93 -7.09 -8.31
C PHE A 67 6.10 -7.83 -7.63
N SER A 68 5.79 -8.99 -7.02
CA SER A 68 6.73 -9.87 -6.30
C SER A 68 7.39 -9.24 -5.05
N ARG A 69 6.86 -8.11 -4.56
CA ARG A 69 7.26 -7.53 -3.27
C ARG A 69 6.20 -7.83 -2.23
N GLN A 70 6.60 -8.51 -1.17
CA GLN A 70 5.75 -8.81 -0.03
C GLN A 70 5.76 -7.62 0.93
N LEU A 71 4.75 -6.78 0.85
CA LEU A 71 4.59 -5.56 1.64
C LEU A 71 3.82 -5.87 2.92
N ASN A 72 4.36 -5.49 4.08
CA ASN A 72 3.60 -5.49 5.33
C ASN A 72 2.86 -4.16 5.45
N LEU A 73 1.55 -4.18 5.64
CA LEU A 73 0.75 -2.97 5.86
C LEU A 73 0.83 -2.58 7.33
N ILE A 74 1.67 -1.59 7.67
CA ILE A 74 2.00 -1.27 9.07
C ILE A 74 1.17 -0.13 9.65
N ASP A 75 0.61 0.75 8.82
CA ASP A 75 -0.27 1.83 9.26
C ASP A 75 -1.14 2.34 8.11
N TYR A 76 -2.19 3.10 8.42
CA TYR A 76 -2.93 3.87 7.44
C TYR A 76 -2.12 5.10 7.00
N GLY A 77 -2.16 5.40 5.71
CA GLY A 77 -1.43 6.51 5.11
C GLY A 77 -2.13 7.86 5.23
N ASP A 78 -3.43 7.87 5.56
CA ASP A 78 -4.22 9.07 5.83
C ASP A 78 -5.45 8.77 6.70
N GLN A 79 -6.03 9.83 7.29
CA GLN A 79 -7.20 9.73 8.16
C GLN A 79 -8.45 9.25 7.41
N TYR A 80 -8.54 9.56 6.12
CA TYR A 80 -9.66 9.11 5.27
C TYR A 80 -9.69 7.58 5.20
N THR A 81 -8.54 6.96 4.90
CA THR A 81 -8.38 5.51 4.82
C THR A 81 -8.62 4.87 6.19
N ALA A 82 -8.07 5.46 7.26
CA ALA A 82 -8.29 4.98 8.62
C ALA A 82 -9.78 4.97 8.99
N ASN A 83 -10.53 6.03 8.67
CA ASN A 83 -11.97 6.10 8.95
C ASN A 83 -12.79 5.12 8.10
N LYS A 84 -12.39 4.90 6.84
CA LYS A 84 -13.15 4.07 5.89
C LYS A 84 -12.89 2.58 6.07
N LEU A 85 -11.67 2.19 6.40
CA LEU A 85 -11.24 0.80 6.50
C LEU A 85 -10.91 0.35 7.94
N GLY A 86 -10.67 1.27 8.87
CA GLY A 86 -10.37 0.96 10.27
C GLY A 86 -11.54 0.38 11.05
N SER A 87 -12.78 0.71 10.68
CA SER A 87 -13.99 0.18 11.33
C SER A 87 -14.31 -1.28 10.97
N LYS A 88 -13.53 -1.92 10.08
CA LYS A 88 -13.74 -3.31 9.65
C LYS A 88 -13.10 -4.36 10.58
N LYS A 89 -12.69 -3.99 11.80
CA LYS A 89 -12.21 -4.92 12.83
C LYS A 89 -13.09 -4.84 14.08
N GLU A 90 -14.16 -5.63 14.08
CA GLU A 90 -14.74 -6.28 15.27
C GLU A 90 -15.09 -7.73 14.91
#